data_AF-K9PV68-F1
#
_entry.id   AF-K9PV68-F1
#
_cell.length_a   1.000
_cell.length_b   1.000
_cell.length_c   1.000
_cell.angle_alpha   90.00
_cell.angle_beta   90.00
_cell.angle_gamma   90.00
#
_symmetry.space_group_name_H-M   'P 1'
#
loop_
_entity.id
_entity.type
_entity.pdbx_description
1 polymer ?
#
loop_
_entity_poly.entity_id
_entity_poly.type
_entity_poly.pdbx_seq_one_letter_code
_entity_poly.pdbx_strand_id
1 'polypeptide(L)'
;MTKSQFYIQIIKGAAIIALCASCSLNNREQITAGLPDSTAIKFAPPPPPTSRGEPTGRAQGGAGRGCEPTALVPLTKSTDGELLWGLTVAERPTFWFGLPRNLTTKDAIAFVLRDELGKEVYQTMFKTLQTPQGVVNFAMPKKVPPLKIGKLYGWSFSIYCDFQTVEDKPGTVQGKIQRVPISATLKNQLVNAKTPEAQAIIYAKNGIWFDALTTLGVDMRGGKEKAIASTWDDLLHQVNLEKVASLPIVPCCNQTQSSN
;
A
#
# COMPACT_ATOMS: atom_id res chain seq x y z
N MET A 1 -35.30 67.65 61.21
CA MET A 1 -35.54 67.94 59.78
C MET A 1 -35.92 66.63 59.09
N THR A 2 -37.04 66.64 58.35
CA THR A 2 -37.55 65.63 57.36
C THR A 2 -37.83 64.20 57.88
N LYS A 3 -39.08 63.81 58.24
CA LYS A 3 -40.24 63.33 57.40
C LYS A 3 -39.84 62.23 56.40
N SER A 4 -40.45 61.03 56.30
CA SER A 4 -41.86 60.72 55.98
C SER A 4 -42.05 59.18 56.05
N GLN A 5 -42.93 58.59 56.86
CA GLN A 5 -44.34 58.20 56.63
C GLN A 5 -44.63 57.17 55.49
N PHE A 6 -44.92 55.93 55.92
CA PHE A 6 -45.95 54.93 55.55
C PHE A 6 -46.37 54.65 54.08
N TYR A 7 -45.98 53.44 53.61
CA TYR A 7 -46.79 52.25 53.23
C TYR A 7 -48.24 52.37 52.66
N ILE A 8 -48.47 51.62 51.56
CA ILE A 8 -49.64 50.77 51.16
C ILE A 8 -50.52 51.17 49.93
N GLN A 9 -50.74 50.13 49.10
CA GLN A 9 -51.85 49.80 48.14
C GLN A 9 -51.90 50.44 46.74
N ILE A 10 -52.54 49.86 45.71
CA ILE A 10 -52.73 48.50 45.14
C ILE A 10 -53.41 48.73 43.76
N ILE A 11 -52.91 48.06 42.71
CA ILE A 11 -53.58 47.43 41.53
C ILE A 11 -54.59 48.21 40.63
N LYS A 12 -54.47 47.91 39.32
CA LYS A 12 -55.42 47.94 38.16
C LYS A 12 -55.14 49.10 37.19
N GLY A 13 -55.00 48.95 35.86
CA GLY A 13 -55.07 47.83 34.92
C GLY A 13 -55.04 48.37 33.47
N ALA A 14 -54.92 47.45 32.50
CA ALA A 14 -55.26 47.55 31.06
C ALA A 14 -54.35 48.31 30.05
N ALA A 15 -53.52 47.50 29.37
CA ALA A 15 -53.27 47.36 27.91
C ALA A 15 -53.48 48.52 26.93
N ILE A 16 -52.42 48.83 26.15
CA ILE A 16 -52.49 49.14 24.70
C ILE A 16 -51.28 48.49 23.98
N ILE A 17 -51.59 47.82 22.88
CA ILE A 17 -50.70 47.09 21.95
C ILE A 17 -49.99 48.10 21.02
N ALA A 18 -48.69 47.95 20.80
CA ALA A 18 -48.00 48.56 19.65
C ALA A 18 -46.88 47.65 19.13
N LEU A 19 -46.90 47.46 17.81
CA LEU A 19 -46.06 46.58 17.00
C LEU A 19 -44.56 46.92 17.12
N CYS A 20 -43.72 45.90 17.22
CA CYS A 20 -42.35 45.95 16.73
C CYS A 20 -42.08 44.70 15.87
N ALA A 21 -42.20 44.89 14.55
CA ALA A 21 -41.75 43.98 13.54
C ALA A 21 -40.22 44.01 13.46
N SER A 22 -39.56 42.87 13.70
CA SER A 22 -38.37 42.35 12.99
C SER A 22 -37.67 41.28 13.83
N CYS A 23 -38.03 40.02 13.62
CA CYS A 23 -37.13 38.91 13.95
C CYS A 23 -36.00 38.93 12.92
N SER A 24 -34.90 39.62 13.23
CA SER A 24 -33.64 39.41 12.52
C SER A 24 -33.16 38.00 12.85
N LEU A 25 -33.25 37.10 11.88
CA LEU A 25 -32.57 35.80 11.90
C LEU A 25 -31.07 36.08 11.96
N ASN A 26 -30.48 35.96 13.15
CA ASN A 26 -29.04 35.83 13.31
C ASN A 26 -28.62 34.48 12.70
N ASN A 27 -28.37 34.47 11.40
CA ASN A 27 -27.62 33.41 10.73
C ASN A 27 -26.18 33.50 11.23
N ARG A 28 -25.90 32.83 12.34
CA ARG A 28 -24.54 32.46 12.70
C ARG A 28 -24.18 31.32 11.76
N GLU A 29 -23.53 31.65 10.64
CA GLU A 29 -22.86 30.68 9.80
C GLU A 29 -21.90 29.88 10.69
N GLN A 30 -22.32 28.67 11.05
CA GLN A 30 -21.40 27.70 11.62
C GLN A 30 -20.46 27.31 10.50
N ILE A 31 -19.23 27.81 10.58
CA ILE A 31 -18.08 27.21 9.90
C ILE A 31 -17.95 25.82 10.49
N THR A 32 -18.66 24.86 9.93
CA THR A 32 -18.33 23.45 10.09
C THR A 32 -17.00 23.28 9.39
N ALA A 33 -15.93 23.27 10.18
CA ALA A 33 -14.67 22.70 9.75
C ALA A 33 -14.99 21.27 9.30
N GLY A 34 -15.06 21.05 7.99
CA GLY A 34 -15.21 19.73 7.41
C GLY A 34 -14.11 18.86 8.00
N LEU A 35 -14.50 17.74 8.60
CA LEU A 35 -13.60 16.63 8.87
C LEU A 35 -12.79 16.40 7.58
N PRO A 36 -11.44 16.26 7.65
CA PRO A 36 -10.67 15.99 6.44
C PRO A 36 -11.28 14.76 5.78
N ASP A 37 -11.77 14.96 4.56
CA ASP A 37 -12.32 13.94 3.70
C ASP A 37 -11.36 12.74 3.75
N SER A 38 -11.86 11.59 4.20
CA SER A 38 -11.17 10.31 4.17
C SER A 38 -10.86 10.02 2.71
N THR A 39 -9.75 10.55 2.22
CA THR A 39 -9.48 10.62 0.80
C THR A 39 -9.14 9.20 0.34
N ALA A 40 -10.14 8.48 -0.15
CA ALA A 40 -10.00 7.10 -0.59
C ALA A 40 -8.76 6.95 -1.49
N ILE A 41 -7.97 5.90 -1.27
CA ILE A 41 -6.76 5.67 -2.04
C ILE A 41 -7.12 5.44 -3.52
N LYS A 42 -6.43 6.16 -4.41
CA LYS A 42 -6.56 6.02 -5.86
C LYS A 42 -5.18 5.87 -6.47
N PHE A 43 -4.95 4.74 -7.12
CA PHE A 43 -3.70 4.48 -7.82
C PHE A 43 -3.76 5.10 -9.22
N ALA A 44 -2.81 5.98 -9.52
CA ALA A 44 -2.62 6.57 -10.84
C ALA A 44 -1.47 5.82 -11.54
N PRO A 45 -1.76 4.79 -12.38
CA PRO A 45 -0.70 3.99 -12.98
C PRO A 45 0.19 4.84 -13.90
N PRO A 46 1.53 4.73 -13.76
CA PRO A 46 2.44 5.40 -14.68
C PRO A 46 2.39 4.73 -16.07
N PRO A 47 2.82 5.43 -17.14
CA PRO A 47 2.94 4.82 -18.46
C PRO A 47 3.94 3.64 -18.40
N PRO A 48 3.64 2.52 -19.07
CA PRO A 48 4.54 1.36 -19.06
C PRO A 48 5.91 1.75 -19.59
N PRO A 49 7.00 1.16 -19.07
CA PRO A 49 8.33 1.40 -19.60
C PRO A 49 8.40 0.88 -21.05
N THR A 50 9.12 1.58 -21.91
CA THR A 50 9.45 1.13 -23.27
C THR A 50 10.43 -0.03 -23.18
N SER A 51 9.96 -1.22 -22.82
CA SER A 51 10.79 -2.39 -22.66
C SER A 51 10.55 -3.36 -23.81
N ARG A 52 11.52 -3.45 -24.73
CA ARG A 52 11.72 -4.63 -25.57
C ARG A 52 12.10 -5.80 -24.66
N GLY A 53 11.11 -6.52 -24.14
CA GLY A 53 11.34 -7.62 -23.21
C GLY A 53 10.11 -8.50 -23.07
N GLU A 54 10.33 -9.71 -22.57
CA GLU A 54 9.30 -10.74 -22.49
C GLU A 54 8.10 -10.29 -21.63
N PRO A 55 6.87 -10.61 -22.04
CA PRO A 55 5.68 -10.40 -21.22
C PRO A 55 5.86 -11.08 -19.86
N THR A 56 5.51 -10.39 -18.78
CA THR A 56 5.56 -10.96 -17.42
C THR A 56 4.16 -11.02 -16.81
N GLY A 57 3.15 -11.19 -17.65
CA GLY A 57 1.75 -11.29 -17.21
C GLY A 57 1.53 -12.43 -16.24
N ARG A 58 0.41 -12.39 -15.51
CA ARG A 58 0.04 -13.48 -14.61
C ARG A 58 -0.32 -14.70 -15.47
N ALA A 59 0.50 -15.74 -15.45
CA ALA A 59 0.21 -16.96 -16.20
C ALA A 59 -1.12 -17.57 -15.72
N GLN A 60 -2.11 -17.66 -16.62
CA GLN A 60 -3.42 -18.28 -16.34
C GLN A 60 -3.49 -19.77 -16.74
N GLY A 61 -2.34 -20.43 -16.98
CA GLY A 61 -2.28 -21.83 -17.44
C GLY A 61 -2.36 -22.83 -16.30
N GLY A 62 -3.29 -23.79 -16.38
CA GLY A 62 -3.56 -24.86 -15.39
C GLY A 62 -2.48 -25.94 -15.22
N ALA A 63 -1.22 -25.65 -15.55
CA ALA A 63 -0.07 -26.55 -15.41
C ALA A 63 0.77 -26.28 -14.14
N GLY A 64 0.34 -25.33 -13.29
CA GLY A 64 1.01 -25.03 -12.03
C GLY A 64 0.78 -26.15 -11.01
N ARG A 65 1.85 -26.76 -10.50
CA ARG A 65 1.81 -27.78 -9.43
C ARG A 65 1.43 -27.20 -8.04
N GLY A 66 0.58 -26.18 -7.99
CA GLY A 66 0.11 -25.54 -6.75
C GLY A 66 1.13 -24.65 -6.02
N CYS A 67 2.28 -24.34 -6.63
CA CYS A 67 3.32 -23.48 -6.04
C CYS A 67 3.50 -22.14 -6.75
N GLU A 68 2.60 -21.77 -7.66
CA GLU A 68 2.67 -20.49 -8.35
C GLU A 68 2.39 -19.34 -7.35
N PRO A 69 3.40 -18.52 -6.99
CA PRO A 69 3.17 -17.37 -6.14
C PRO A 69 2.32 -16.32 -6.87
N THR A 70 1.79 -15.36 -6.13
CA THR A 70 1.16 -14.17 -6.75
C THR A 70 1.97 -12.94 -6.41
N ALA A 71 2.47 -12.20 -7.40
CA ALA A 71 3.09 -10.90 -7.15
C ALA A 71 2.02 -9.84 -6.85
N LEU A 72 2.18 -9.09 -5.75
CA LEU A 72 1.33 -7.95 -5.43
C LEU A 72 1.82 -6.71 -6.18
N VAL A 73 1.76 -6.79 -7.51
CA VAL A 73 2.21 -5.75 -8.45
C VAL A 73 1.13 -5.56 -9.52
N PRO A 74 0.86 -4.32 -9.98
CA PRO A 74 -0.16 -4.06 -10.99
C PRO A 74 0.21 -4.72 -12.31
N LEU A 75 -0.79 -5.32 -12.96
CA LEU A 75 -0.67 -5.82 -14.32
C LEU A 75 -0.97 -4.69 -15.29
N THR A 76 0.03 -4.24 -16.03
CA THR A 76 -0.08 -3.14 -16.99
C THR A 76 -0.02 -3.68 -18.41
N LYS A 77 -0.90 -3.19 -19.30
CA LYS A 77 -0.83 -3.48 -20.73
C LYS A 77 0.19 -2.57 -21.40
N SER A 78 1.09 -3.16 -22.18
CA SER A 78 2.09 -2.49 -22.99
C SER A 78 1.96 -2.92 -24.46
N THR A 79 2.71 -2.28 -25.36
CA THR A 79 2.81 -2.67 -26.77
C THR A 79 3.32 -4.10 -26.94
N ASP A 80 4.20 -4.54 -26.04
CA ASP A 80 4.85 -5.86 -26.08
C ASP A 80 4.07 -6.94 -25.30
N GLY A 81 2.85 -6.64 -24.82
CA GLY A 81 2.02 -7.55 -24.04
C GLY A 81 1.76 -7.07 -22.61
N GLU A 82 1.41 -7.98 -21.71
CA GLU A 82 1.15 -7.67 -20.31
C GLU A 82 2.44 -7.71 -19.47
N LEU A 83 2.58 -6.75 -18.56
CA LEU A 83 3.76 -6.55 -17.73
C LEU A 83 3.35 -6.29 -16.28
N LEU A 84 3.89 -7.09 -15.36
CA LEU A 84 3.87 -6.77 -13.93
C LEU A 84 4.98 -5.76 -13.64
N TRP A 85 4.63 -4.52 -13.31
CA TRP A 85 5.64 -3.52 -12.98
C TRP A 85 5.12 -2.37 -12.09
N GLY A 86 6.05 -1.58 -11.55
CA GLY A 86 5.72 -0.34 -10.86
C GLY A 86 6.95 0.51 -10.54
N LEU A 87 6.68 1.70 -10.01
CA LEU A 87 7.71 2.65 -9.58
C LEU A 87 7.99 2.54 -8.09
N THR A 88 9.22 2.88 -7.72
CA THR A 88 9.63 3.08 -6.32
C THR A 88 10.47 4.33 -6.16
N VAL A 89 10.43 4.97 -4.98
CA VAL A 89 11.43 5.99 -4.60
C VAL A 89 12.50 5.44 -3.66
N ALA A 90 12.21 4.30 -3.01
CA ALA A 90 13.13 3.62 -2.12
C ALA A 90 14.43 3.21 -2.83
N GLU A 91 15.55 3.44 -2.14
CA GLU A 91 16.87 2.98 -2.58
C GLU A 91 16.97 1.45 -2.66
N ARG A 92 16.25 0.81 -1.75
CA ARG A 92 16.24 -0.64 -1.50
C ARG A 92 14.78 -1.04 -1.25
N PRO A 93 14.01 -1.32 -2.30
CA PRO A 93 12.57 -1.51 -2.19
C PRO A 93 12.22 -2.80 -1.46
N THR A 94 10.96 -2.88 -1.04
CA THR A 94 10.34 -4.10 -0.51
C THR A 94 9.37 -4.64 -1.53
N PHE A 95 9.46 -5.95 -1.80
CA PHE A 95 8.59 -6.67 -2.71
C PHE A 95 7.57 -7.47 -1.91
N TRP A 96 6.36 -7.66 -2.45
CA TRP A 96 5.26 -8.32 -1.76
C TRP A 96 4.66 -9.43 -2.62
N PHE A 97 4.43 -10.59 -2.01
CA PHE A 97 3.99 -11.80 -2.69
C PHE A 97 2.92 -12.54 -1.88
N GLY A 98 1.93 -13.12 -2.54
CA GLY A 98 0.99 -14.08 -1.95
C GLY A 98 1.53 -15.50 -2.13
N LEU A 99 1.62 -16.24 -1.03
CA LEU A 99 1.94 -17.66 -1.05
C LEU A 99 0.67 -18.47 -1.41
N PRO A 100 0.77 -19.44 -2.33
CA PRO A 100 -0.40 -20.19 -2.79
C PRO A 100 -0.85 -21.26 -1.79
N ARG A 101 0.04 -21.67 -0.87
CA ARG A 101 -0.20 -22.69 0.15
C ARG A 101 0.78 -22.52 1.32
N ASN A 102 0.59 -23.34 2.35
CA ASN A 102 1.59 -23.51 3.39
C ASN A 102 2.88 -24.09 2.80
N LEU A 103 4.02 -23.51 3.16
CA LEU A 103 5.35 -23.99 2.83
C LEU A 103 5.92 -24.79 4.00
N THR A 104 6.71 -25.82 3.67
CA THR A 104 7.26 -26.84 4.56
C THR A 104 8.78 -26.92 4.43
N THR A 105 9.42 -27.81 5.17
CA THR A 105 10.87 -28.07 5.10
C THR A 105 11.37 -28.60 3.75
N LYS A 106 10.46 -29.02 2.87
CA LYS A 106 10.77 -29.45 1.49
C LYS A 106 10.71 -28.30 0.47
N ASP A 107 10.16 -27.16 0.88
CA ASP A 107 10.00 -26.01 0.00
C ASP A 107 11.20 -25.07 0.12
N ALA A 108 11.46 -24.32 -0.95
CA ALA A 108 12.44 -23.24 -0.94
C ALA A 108 11.91 -22.04 -1.74
N ILE A 109 12.31 -20.85 -1.30
CA ILE A 109 12.01 -19.59 -1.99
C ILE A 109 13.30 -19.04 -2.58
N ALA A 110 13.28 -18.66 -3.85
CA ALA A 110 14.35 -17.89 -4.47
C ALA A 110 13.86 -16.50 -4.90
N PHE A 111 14.68 -15.49 -4.67
CA PHE A 111 14.49 -14.15 -5.19
C PHE A 111 15.71 -13.74 -5.99
N VAL A 112 15.50 -13.25 -7.22
CA VAL A 112 16.55 -12.75 -8.09
C VAL A 112 16.17 -11.36 -8.58
N LEU A 113 17.14 -10.44 -8.56
CA LEU A 113 17.07 -9.11 -9.12
C LEU A 113 18.17 -8.97 -10.18
N ARG A 114 17.79 -8.49 -11.36
CA ARG A 114 18.65 -8.28 -12.52
C ARG A 114 18.54 -6.85 -13.02
N ASP A 115 19.61 -6.31 -13.56
CA ASP A 115 19.59 -5.01 -14.24
C ASP A 115 19.00 -5.10 -15.65
N GLU A 116 18.97 -3.97 -16.36
CA GLU A 116 18.46 -3.84 -17.74
C GLU A 116 19.17 -4.77 -18.75
N LEU A 117 20.41 -5.17 -18.45
CA LEU A 117 21.22 -6.04 -19.30
C LEU A 117 21.05 -7.53 -18.92
N GLY A 118 20.18 -7.83 -17.96
CA GLY A 118 20.00 -9.19 -17.43
C GLY A 118 21.10 -9.63 -16.46
N LYS A 119 22.03 -8.74 -16.10
CA LYS A 119 23.08 -9.07 -15.13
C LYS A 119 22.48 -9.14 -13.73
N GLU A 120 22.81 -10.20 -13.01
CA GLU A 120 22.40 -10.35 -11.63
C GLU A 120 22.97 -9.24 -10.74
N VAL A 121 22.06 -8.54 -10.08
CA VAL A 121 22.36 -7.52 -9.06
C VAL A 121 22.31 -8.15 -7.69
N TYR A 122 21.40 -9.09 -7.49
CA TYR A 122 21.21 -9.78 -6.23
C TYR A 122 20.43 -11.10 -6.43
N GLN A 123 20.89 -12.17 -5.79
CA GLN A 123 20.17 -13.43 -5.67
C GLN A 123 20.22 -13.93 -4.22
N THR A 124 19.15 -14.59 -3.80
CA THR A 124 19.10 -15.32 -2.54
C THR A 124 18.15 -16.50 -2.65
N MET A 125 18.40 -17.53 -1.85
CA MET A 125 17.51 -18.67 -1.69
C MET A 125 17.35 -18.96 -0.19
N PHE A 126 16.13 -19.24 0.24
CA PHE A 126 15.80 -19.57 1.62
C PHE A 126 15.09 -20.92 1.66
N LYS A 127 15.61 -21.86 2.46
CA LYS A 127 14.85 -23.05 2.84
C LYS A 127 13.76 -22.63 3.81
N THR A 128 12.53 -23.06 3.58
CA THR A 128 11.43 -22.73 4.48
C THR A 128 11.39 -23.75 5.60
N LEU A 129 11.17 -23.33 6.85
CA LEU A 129 10.95 -24.27 7.96
C LEU A 129 9.48 -24.69 7.97
N GLN A 130 8.60 -23.75 8.27
CA GLN A 130 7.16 -23.80 8.10
C GLN A 130 6.68 -22.35 7.93
N THR A 131 6.04 -22.05 6.80
CA THR A 131 5.48 -20.71 6.54
C THR A 131 4.03 -20.88 6.12
N PRO A 132 3.05 -20.36 6.89
CA PRO A 132 1.64 -20.46 6.51
C PRO A 132 1.36 -19.78 5.17
N GLN A 133 0.27 -20.17 4.52
CA GLN A 133 -0.31 -19.43 3.41
C GLN A 133 -0.60 -18.00 3.88
N GLY A 134 -0.25 -17.02 3.05
CA GLY A 134 -0.38 -15.63 3.41
C GLY A 134 0.34 -14.70 2.45
N VAL A 135 0.29 -13.41 2.76
CA VAL A 135 1.10 -12.39 2.13
C VAL A 135 2.45 -12.31 2.84
N VAL A 136 3.53 -12.35 2.07
CA VAL A 136 4.91 -12.21 2.52
C VAL A 136 5.55 -11.00 1.86
N ASN A 137 6.63 -10.52 2.46
CA ASN A 137 7.45 -9.47 1.89
C ASN A 137 8.92 -9.87 1.85
N PHE A 138 9.62 -9.30 0.88
CA PHE A 138 11.05 -9.39 0.72
C PHE A 138 11.64 -7.98 0.69
N ALA A 139 12.23 -7.55 1.80
CA ALA A 139 12.93 -6.28 1.88
C ALA A 139 14.37 -6.45 1.37
N MET A 140 14.78 -5.63 0.40
CA MET A 140 16.13 -5.74 -0.16
C MET A 140 17.19 -5.47 0.92
N PRO A 141 18.18 -6.37 1.13
CA PRO A 141 19.13 -6.22 2.24
C PRO A 141 19.98 -4.95 2.12
N LYS A 142 20.34 -4.36 3.27
CA LYS A 142 21.16 -3.13 3.32
C LYS A 142 22.52 -3.27 2.63
N LYS A 143 23.09 -4.49 2.60
CA LYS A 143 24.36 -4.83 1.93
C LYS A 143 24.29 -4.76 0.41
N VAL A 144 23.10 -4.87 -0.18
CA VAL A 144 22.92 -4.75 -1.63
C VAL A 144 23.05 -3.27 -2.01
N PRO A 145 23.79 -2.93 -3.09
CA PRO A 145 23.86 -1.56 -3.58
C PRO A 145 22.46 -0.97 -3.85
N PRO A 146 22.25 0.33 -3.62
CA PRO A 146 21.01 1.01 -4.00
C PRO A 146 20.66 0.80 -5.47
N LEU A 147 19.37 0.68 -5.78
CA LEU A 147 18.91 0.81 -7.16
C LEU A 147 19.24 2.20 -7.68
N LYS A 148 19.70 2.28 -8.93
CA LYS A 148 20.00 3.56 -9.57
C LYS A 148 18.72 4.24 -10.01
N ILE A 149 18.64 5.56 -9.79
CA ILE A 149 17.53 6.37 -10.27
C ILE A 149 17.44 6.29 -11.80
N GLY A 150 16.23 6.16 -12.33
CA GLY A 150 15.93 6.07 -13.76
C GLY A 150 16.18 4.70 -14.38
N LYS A 151 16.77 3.74 -13.64
CA LYS A 151 17.09 2.41 -14.15
C LYS A 151 15.98 1.40 -13.87
N LEU A 152 15.65 0.63 -14.90
CA LEU A 152 14.69 -0.47 -14.84
C LEU A 152 15.41 -1.75 -14.38
N TYR A 153 14.79 -2.50 -13.49
CA TYR A 153 15.31 -3.78 -13.01
C TYR A 153 14.26 -4.85 -13.20
N GLY A 154 14.69 -6.05 -13.57
CA GLY A 154 13.85 -7.25 -13.59
C GLY A 154 13.97 -7.99 -12.28
N TRP A 155 12.87 -8.49 -11.74
CA TRP A 155 12.87 -9.35 -10.55
C TRP A 155 12.09 -10.64 -10.84
N SER A 156 12.48 -11.71 -10.15
CA SER A 156 11.75 -12.97 -10.15
C SER A 156 11.65 -13.52 -8.73
N PHE A 157 10.49 -14.06 -8.39
CA PHE A 157 10.22 -14.75 -7.14
C PHE A 157 9.71 -16.15 -7.45
N SER A 158 10.42 -17.14 -6.95
CA SER A 158 10.20 -18.55 -7.27
C SER A 158 9.98 -19.37 -6.01
N ILE A 159 8.99 -20.27 -6.04
CA ILE A 159 8.75 -21.27 -5.00
C ILE A 159 9.04 -22.65 -5.59
N TYR A 160 10.04 -23.31 -5.04
CA TYR A 160 10.35 -24.72 -5.25
C TYR A 160 9.48 -25.54 -4.30
N CYS A 161 8.67 -26.45 -4.84
CA CYS A 161 7.74 -27.28 -4.07
C CYS A 161 8.42 -28.46 -3.38
N ASP A 162 9.55 -28.90 -3.93
CA ASP A 162 10.37 -29.99 -3.42
C ASP A 162 11.80 -29.79 -3.91
N PHE A 163 12.51 -28.84 -3.29
CA PHE A 163 13.86 -28.46 -3.71
C PHE A 163 14.89 -29.60 -3.57
N GLN A 164 14.51 -30.70 -2.91
CA GLN A 164 15.34 -31.89 -2.75
C GLN A 164 15.30 -32.79 -3.98
N THR A 165 14.34 -32.59 -4.89
CA THR A 165 14.21 -33.36 -6.13
C THR A 165 14.86 -32.64 -7.31
N VAL A 166 15.56 -33.40 -8.15
CA VAL A 166 16.29 -32.87 -9.32
C VAL A 166 15.34 -32.33 -10.40
N GLU A 167 14.08 -32.80 -10.42
CA GLU A 167 13.08 -32.46 -11.43
C GLU A 167 12.13 -31.33 -11.01
N ASP A 168 12.38 -30.66 -9.87
CA ASP A 168 11.47 -29.62 -9.39
C ASP A 168 11.39 -28.45 -10.38
N LYS A 169 10.17 -28.10 -10.76
CA LYS A 169 9.86 -26.97 -11.63
C LYS A 169 9.19 -25.91 -10.75
N PRO A 170 9.92 -24.86 -10.34
CA PRO A 170 9.39 -23.89 -9.40
C PRO A 170 8.25 -23.08 -10.02
N GLY A 171 7.23 -22.80 -9.22
CA GLY A 171 6.26 -21.76 -9.57
C GLY A 171 6.95 -20.40 -9.51
N THR A 172 6.83 -19.58 -10.56
CA THR A 172 7.66 -18.38 -10.72
C THR A 172 6.88 -17.21 -11.28
N VAL A 173 6.82 -16.13 -10.49
CA VAL A 173 6.36 -14.82 -10.97
C VAL A 173 7.53 -13.90 -11.24
N GLN A 174 7.40 -13.08 -12.27
CA GLN A 174 8.40 -12.12 -12.68
C GLN A 174 7.78 -10.75 -12.91
N GLY A 175 8.59 -9.72 -12.81
CA GLY A 175 8.16 -8.37 -13.14
C GLY A 175 9.29 -7.38 -13.13
N LYS A 176 8.93 -6.10 -13.21
CA LYS A 176 9.89 -4.99 -13.31
C LYS A 176 9.67 -3.95 -12.22
N ILE A 177 10.73 -3.22 -11.92
CA ILE A 177 10.72 -2.12 -10.96
C ILE A 177 11.66 -1.02 -11.47
N GLN A 178 11.25 0.24 -11.33
CA GLN A 178 12.10 1.37 -11.66
C GLN A 178 12.17 2.32 -10.47
N ARG A 179 13.38 2.71 -10.08
CA ARG A 179 13.57 3.74 -9.05
C ARG A 179 13.46 5.11 -9.70
N VAL A 180 12.60 5.97 -9.16
CA VAL A 180 12.43 7.37 -9.59
C VAL A 180 12.97 8.33 -8.52
N PRO A 181 13.38 9.55 -8.88
CA PRO A 181 13.80 10.52 -7.89
C PRO A 181 12.59 11.00 -7.08
N ILE A 182 12.80 11.38 -5.82
CA ILE A 182 11.79 12.10 -5.05
C ILE A 182 11.74 13.54 -5.61
N SER A 183 10.65 13.89 -6.29
CA SER A 183 10.45 15.26 -6.79
C SER A 183 10.21 16.25 -5.65
N ALA A 184 10.46 17.54 -5.88
CA ALA A 184 10.16 18.57 -4.89
C ALA A 184 8.67 18.57 -4.49
N THR A 185 7.78 18.38 -5.46
CA THR A 185 6.33 18.26 -5.25
C THR A 185 6.00 17.07 -4.35
N LEU A 186 6.54 15.88 -4.65
CA LEU A 186 6.30 14.67 -3.85
C LEU A 186 6.83 14.86 -2.43
N LYS A 187 8.03 15.41 -2.27
CA LYS A 187 8.61 15.71 -0.96
C LYS A 187 7.69 16.63 -0.15
N ASN A 188 7.19 17.70 -0.76
CA ASN A 188 6.29 18.66 -0.08
C ASN A 188 4.96 18.02 0.31
N GLN A 189 4.39 17.16 -0.53
CA GLN A 189 3.18 16.39 -0.20
C GLN A 189 3.42 15.48 1.01
N LEU A 190 4.54 14.75 1.02
CA LEU A 190 4.89 13.80 2.09
C LEU A 190 5.17 14.48 3.44
N VAL A 191 5.73 15.69 3.46
CA VAL A 191 5.99 16.44 4.72
C VAL A 191 4.71 16.65 5.54
N ASN A 192 3.57 16.81 4.87
CA ASN A 192 2.28 17.03 5.51
C ASN A 192 1.54 15.73 5.83
N ALA A 193 2.02 14.58 5.34
CA ALA A 193 1.41 13.28 5.54
C ALA A 193 1.87 12.66 6.87
N LYS A 194 1.08 12.89 7.92
CA LYS A 194 1.40 12.46 9.29
C LYS A 194 1.04 11.01 9.59
N THR A 195 0.23 10.38 8.75
CA THR A 195 -0.15 8.97 8.89
C THR A 195 0.40 8.13 7.73
N PRO A 196 0.65 6.84 7.96
CA PRO A 196 1.04 5.93 6.89
C PRO A 196 -0.01 5.82 5.78
N GLU A 197 -1.29 5.86 6.16
CA GLU A 197 -2.40 5.91 5.19
C GLU A 197 -2.26 7.11 4.24
N ALA A 198 -2.04 8.31 4.79
CA ALA A 198 -1.87 9.53 4.00
C ALA A 198 -0.64 9.45 3.08
N GLN A 199 0.47 8.88 3.57
CA GLN A 199 1.67 8.67 2.77
C GLN A 199 1.41 7.69 1.62
N ALA A 200 0.74 6.57 1.89
CA ALA A 200 0.37 5.59 0.87
C ALA A 200 -0.55 6.18 -0.21
N ILE A 201 -1.53 7.01 0.20
CA ILE A 201 -2.41 7.74 -0.73
C ILE A 201 -1.59 8.65 -1.65
N ILE A 202 -0.60 9.37 -1.11
CA ILE A 202 0.27 10.25 -1.91
C ILE A 202 1.13 9.44 -2.88
N TYR A 203 1.75 8.35 -2.43
CA TYR A 203 2.54 7.49 -3.30
C TYR A 203 1.68 6.91 -4.43
N ALA A 204 0.48 6.41 -4.12
CA ALA A 204 -0.44 5.85 -5.11
C ALA A 204 -0.90 6.88 -6.14
N LYS A 205 -1.22 8.11 -5.70
CA LYS A 205 -1.57 9.24 -6.60
C LYS A 205 -0.43 9.67 -7.52
N ASN A 206 0.82 9.43 -7.11
CA ASN A 206 2.01 9.70 -7.91
C ASN A 206 2.50 8.46 -8.69
N GLY A 207 1.74 7.36 -8.72
CA GLY A 207 2.09 6.13 -9.44
C GLY A 207 3.21 5.30 -8.81
N ILE A 208 3.58 5.58 -7.56
CA ILE A 208 4.67 4.92 -6.82
C ILE A 208 4.10 3.71 -6.08
N TRP A 209 3.92 2.61 -6.79
CA TRP A 209 3.25 1.41 -6.29
C TRP A 209 3.97 0.76 -5.10
N PHE A 210 5.26 0.50 -5.23
CA PHE A 210 6.00 -0.31 -4.25
C PHE A 210 6.05 0.36 -2.87
N ASP A 211 6.23 1.68 -2.84
CA ASP A 211 6.25 2.46 -1.60
C ASP A 211 4.84 2.58 -1.00
N ALA A 212 3.80 2.78 -1.82
CA ALA A 212 2.41 2.81 -1.34
C ALA A 212 2.03 1.50 -0.64
N LEU A 213 2.26 0.37 -1.31
CA LEU A 213 1.93 -0.96 -0.77
C LEU A 213 2.77 -1.27 0.47
N THR A 214 4.06 -0.96 0.45
CA THR A 214 4.95 -1.23 1.60
C THR A 214 4.57 -0.40 2.81
N THR A 215 4.18 0.86 2.62
CA THR A 215 3.74 1.74 3.71
C THR A 215 2.54 1.12 4.43
N LEU A 216 1.52 0.66 3.68
CA LEU A 216 0.36 0.00 4.27
C LEU A 216 0.71 -1.36 4.91
N GLY A 217 1.47 -2.20 4.20
CA GLY A 217 1.75 -3.57 4.63
C GLY A 217 2.68 -3.69 5.85
N VAL A 218 3.58 -2.73 6.07
CA VAL A 218 4.40 -2.69 7.30
C VAL A 218 3.53 -2.44 8.52
N ASP A 219 2.59 -1.50 8.45
CA ASP A 219 1.77 -1.13 9.60
C ASP A 219 0.64 -2.12 9.89
N MET A 220 0.17 -2.85 8.88
CA MET A 220 -0.73 -3.99 9.10
C MET A 220 -0.15 -5.05 10.04
N ARG A 221 1.19 -5.21 10.10
CA ARG A 221 1.86 -6.13 11.04
C ARG A 221 1.86 -5.63 12.48
N GLY A 222 1.65 -4.34 12.71
CA GLY A 222 1.71 -3.68 14.02
C GLY A 222 0.42 -3.75 14.84
N GLY A 223 -0.70 -4.20 14.25
CA GLY A 223 -1.97 -4.35 14.95
C GLY A 223 -3.03 -3.33 14.52
N LYS A 224 -3.73 -3.67 13.44
CA LYS A 224 -5.13 -3.34 13.09
C LYS A 224 -5.64 -1.93 13.46
N GLU A 225 -5.15 -0.92 12.74
CA GLU A 225 -6.06 0.17 12.39
C GLU A 225 -6.99 -0.31 11.27
N LYS A 226 -8.30 -0.34 11.53
CA LYS A 226 -9.32 -0.72 10.54
C LYS A 226 -9.19 0.08 9.25
N ALA A 227 -8.74 1.34 9.36
CA ALA A 227 -8.48 2.22 8.23
C ALA A 227 -7.40 1.65 7.30
N ILE A 228 -6.18 1.39 7.80
CA ILE A 228 -5.06 0.83 7.00
C ILE A 228 -5.45 -0.47 6.29
N ALA A 229 -6.16 -1.37 6.97
CA ALA A 229 -6.62 -2.62 6.37
C ALA A 229 -7.62 -2.38 5.22
N SER A 230 -8.53 -1.43 5.37
CA SER A 230 -9.44 -1.01 4.30
C SER A 230 -8.67 -0.38 3.13
N THR A 231 -7.71 0.50 3.40
CA THR A 231 -6.89 1.15 2.37
C THR A 231 -6.04 0.14 1.60
N TRP A 232 -5.49 -0.87 2.28
CA TRP A 232 -4.77 -1.99 1.65
C TRP A 232 -5.67 -2.77 0.69
N ASP A 233 -6.86 -3.13 1.16
CA ASP A 233 -7.85 -3.86 0.37
C ASP A 233 -8.31 -3.05 -0.85
N ASP A 234 -8.62 -1.76 -0.66
CA ASP A 234 -9.02 -0.83 -1.72
C ASP A 234 -7.91 -0.66 -2.79
N LEU A 235 -6.65 -0.59 -2.37
CA LEU A 235 -5.51 -0.46 -3.29
C LEU A 235 -5.33 -1.73 -4.13
N LEU A 236 -5.43 -2.91 -3.52
CA LEU A 236 -5.25 -4.18 -4.23
C LEU A 236 -6.46 -4.54 -5.11
N HIS A 237 -7.67 -4.18 -4.71
CA HIS A 237 -8.87 -4.30 -5.56
C HIS A 237 -8.72 -3.56 -6.89
N GLN A 238 -8.12 -2.37 -6.89
CA GLN A 238 -7.91 -1.58 -8.11
C GLN A 238 -7.07 -2.28 -9.18
N VAL A 239 -6.31 -3.32 -8.81
CA VAL A 239 -5.40 -4.05 -9.69
C VAL A 239 -5.70 -5.56 -9.76
N ASN A 240 -6.94 -5.92 -9.42
CA ASN A 240 -7.49 -7.28 -9.43
C ASN A 240 -6.68 -8.26 -8.55
N LEU A 241 -6.35 -7.83 -7.32
CA LEU A 241 -5.61 -8.61 -6.33
C LEU A 241 -6.41 -8.86 -5.04
N GLU A 242 -7.74 -8.70 -5.09
CA GLU A 242 -8.66 -8.80 -3.96
C GLU A 242 -8.59 -10.13 -3.20
N LYS A 243 -8.43 -11.24 -3.93
CA LYS A 243 -8.31 -12.57 -3.31
C LYS A 243 -7.09 -12.65 -2.40
N VAL A 244 -5.98 -12.05 -2.81
CA VAL A 244 -4.73 -12.05 -2.06
C VAL A 244 -4.74 -10.99 -0.96
N ALA A 245 -5.46 -9.88 -1.16
CA ALA A 245 -5.62 -8.82 -0.18
C ALA A 245 -6.22 -9.32 1.15
N SER A 246 -7.13 -10.29 1.06
CA SER A 246 -7.81 -10.90 2.22
C SER A 246 -6.94 -11.85 3.06
N LEU A 247 -5.76 -12.26 2.53
CA LEU A 247 -4.88 -13.19 3.22
C LEU A 247 -4.09 -12.48 4.35
N PRO A 248 -3.77 -13.19 5.45
CA PRO A 248 -2.97 -12.60 6.52
C PRO A 248 -1.54 -12.30 6.03
N ILE A 249 -0.96 -11.19 6.51
CA ILE A 249 0.48 -10.96 6.35
C ILE A 249 1.21 -11.85 7.34
N VAL A 250 2.04 -12.75 6.84
CA VAL A 250 2.77 -13.74 7.64
C VAL A 250 4.27 -13.44 7.67
N PRO A 251 4.96 -13.71 8.79
CA PRO A 251 6.41 -13.65 8.80
C PRO A 251 6.97 -14.69 7.82
N CYS A 252 7.83 -14.23 6.91
CA CYS A 252 8.63 -15.10 6.07
C CYS A 252 9.97 -14.46 5.79
N CYS A 253 10.92 -15.30 5.38
CA CYS A 253 11.95 -14.88 4.45
C CYS A 253 12.94 -13.85 5.03
N ASN A 254 13.06 -13.76 6.35
CA ASN A 254 14.12 -12.99 6.99
C ASN A 254 15.44 -13.74 6.86
N GLN A 255 16.50 -13.04 6.44
CA GLN A 255 17.85 -13.60 6.18
C GLN A 255 18.52 -14.25 7.40
N THR A 256 17.91 -14.20 8.58
CA THR A 256 18.40 -14.83 9.81
C THR A 256 18.28 -16.35 9.84
N GLN A 257 17.78 -16.99 8.79
CA GLN A 257 17.59 -18.45 8.74
C GLN A 257 18.52 -19.18 7.77
N SER A 258 19.76 -18.72 7.64
CA SER A 258 20.85 -19.49 7.04
C SER A 258 22.10 -19.41 7.92
N SER A 259 22.07 -20.15 9.02
CA SER A 259 23.25 -20.54 9.79
C SER A 259 22.92 -21.83 10.53
N ASN A 260 23.22 -22.95 9.88
CA ASN A 260 23.81 -24.16 10.43
C ASN A 260 24.19 -25.08 9.27
#